data_AF-A0A6M2EIW4-F1
#
_entry.id   AF-A0A6M2EIW4-F1
#
_cell.length_a   1.000
_cell.length_b   1.000
_cell.length_c   1.000
_cell.angle_alpha   90.00
_cell.angle_beta   90.00
_cell.angle_gamma   90.00
#
_symmetry.space_group_name_H-M   'P 1'
#
loop_
_entity.id
_entity.type
_entity.pdbx_description
1 polymer ?
#
loop_
_entity_poly.entity_id
_entity_poly.type
_entity_poly.pdbx_seq_one_letter_code
_entity_poly.pdbx_strand_id
1 'polypeptide(L)'
;MSPLILNAFDLIILSQGLNLAALFDRGQDSLKHQTRFVSKKPATVVLSSMEVVAQSMGFKTHIRNFKMRVEGLSADKAGHFSVILEVFEIAPTFLMVDIQRAAGDAAEFLKFYKNFCSNLEDIIWKPSTESSKSRMTKSKSKRR
;
A
#
# COMPACT_ATOMS: atom_id res chain seq x y z
N MET A 1 -17.15 8.20 12.33
CA MET A 1 -16.62 8.65 11.02
C MET A 1 -16.26 7.42 10.21
N SER A 2 -16.30 7.49 8.87
CA SER A 2 -15.95 6.41 7.95
C SER A 2 -14.77 6.84 7.05
N PRO A 3 -14.08 5.89 6.40
CA PRO A 3 -13.16 6.18 5.30
C PRO A 3 -13.82 6.97 4.18
N LEU A 4 -13.02 7.71 3.40
CA LEU A 4 -13.48 8.29 2.14
C LEU A 4 -13.72 7.17 1.12
N ILE A 5 -14.75 7.32 0.31
CA ILE A 5 -15.08 6.37 -0.76
C ILE A 5 -14.30 6.76 -2.02
N LEU A 6 -13.60 5.81 -2.61
CA LEU A 6 -12.97 5.94 -3.94
C LEU A 6 -13.73 5.07 -4.93
N ASN A 7 -14.23 5.71 -5.99
CA ASN A 7 -14.88 5.01 -7.08
C ASN A 7 -13.85 4.44 -8.07
N ALA A 8 -14.34 3.73 -9.09
CA ALA A 8 -13.47 3.12 -10.10
C ALA A 8 -12.61 4.13 -10.88
N PHE A 9 -13.14 5.32 -11.19
CA PHE A 9 -12.37 6.37 -11.87
C PHE A 9 -11.27 6.93 -10.97
N ASP A 10 -11.55 7.13 -9.68
CA ASP A 10 -10.53 7.56 -8.73
C ASP A 10 -9.37 6.54 -8.66
N LEU A 11 -9.69 5.24 -8.65
CA LEU A 11 -8.69 4.18 -8.65
C LEU A 11 -7.84 4.15 -9.93
N ILE A 12 -8.44 4.45 -11.09
CA ILE A 12 -7.73 4.52 -12.38
C ILE A 12 -6.69 5.66 -12.34
N ILE A 13 -7.06 6.84 -11.82
CA ILE A 13 -6.17 8.01 -11.72
C ILE A 13 -4.94 7.71 -10.86
N LEU A 14 -5.05 6.82 -9.88
CA LEU A 14 -3.94 6.39 -9.02
C LEU A 14 -2.94 5.44 -9.72
N SER A 15 -3.17 5.07 -10.98
CA SER A 15 -2.24 4.23 -11.75
C SER A 15 -0.94 4.97 -12.06
N GLN A 16 0.20 4.31 -11.86
CA GLN A 16 1.51 4.87 -12.22
C GLN A 16 1.60 5.26 -13.70
N GLY A 17 0.89 4.55 -14.58
CA GLY A 17 0.87 4.85 -16.03
C GLY A 17 0.17 6.17 -16.39
N LEU A 18 -0.64 6.73 -15.49
CA LEU A 18 -1.28 8.04 -15.65
C LEU A 18 -0.58 9.14 -14.83
N ASN A 19 0.44 8.79 -14.05
CA ASN A 19 1.19 9.74 -13.23
C ASN A 19 2.38 10.32 -14.01
N LEU A 20 2.23 11.56 -14.50
CA LEU A 20 3.27 12.25 -15.27
C LEU A 20 4.39 12.83 -14.40
N ALA A 21 4.27 12.83 -13.07
CA ALA A 21 5.30 13.38 -12.18
C ALA A 21 6.65 12.67 -12.35
N ALA A 22 6.64 11.37 -12.67
CA ALA A 22 7.85 10.58 -12.91
C ALA A 22 8.67 11.07 -14.11
N LEU A 23 8.08 11.79 -15.08
CA LEU A 23 8.81 12.38 -16.21
C LEU A 23 9.78 13.49 -15.77
N PHE A 24 9.61 14.03 -14.57
CA PHE A 24 10.41 15.13 -14.04
C PHE A 24 11.42 14.66 -12.98
N ASP A 25 11.43 13.38 -12.60
CA ASP A 25 12.37 12.83 -11.64
C ASP A 25 13.75 12.64 -12.30
N ARG A 26 14.75 13.40 -11.85
CA ARG A 26 16.10 13.44 -12.43
C ARG A 26 16.98 12.25 -12.01
N GLY A 27 16.48 11.04 -12.19
CA GLY A 27 17.25 9.81 -11.97
C GLY A 27 17.08 9.14 -10.61
N GLN A 28 16.02 9.45 -9.85
CA GLN A 28 15.57 8.51 -8.82
C GLN A 28 14.83 7.37 -9.52
N ASP A 29 15.14 6.13 -9.15
CA ASP A 29 14.28 4.97 -9.44
C ASP A 29 12.92 5.24 -8.78
N SER A 30 12.03 5.94 -9.50
CA SER A 30 10.69 6.25 -9.06
C SER A 30 10.03 4.90 -8.76
N LEU A 31 9.80 4.65 -7.47
CA LEU A 31 9.45 3.36 -6.90
C LEU A 31 8.44 2.62 -7.79
N LYS A 32 8.91 1.60 -8.51
CA LYS A 32 8.08 0.63 -9.26
C LYS A 32 7.21 -0.23 -8.32
N HIS A 33 7.11 0.14 -7.05
CA HIS A 33 6.43 -0.60 -6.01
C HIS A 33 5.08 0.07 -5.76
N GLN A 34 4.01 -0.67 -6.05
CA GLN A 34 2.69 -0.30 -5.55
C GLN A 34 2.73 -0.40 -4.03
N THR A 35 2.76 0.73 -3.34
CA THR A 35 2.78 0.82 -1.87
C THR A 35 1.37 0.89 -1.30
N ARG A 36 0.58 -0.10 -1.70
CA ARG A 36 -0.83 -0.18 -1.41
C ARG A 36 -1.22 -1.62 -1.15
N PHE A 37 -2.11 -1.83 -0.19
CA PHE A 37 -2.72 -3.13 0.04
C PHE A 37 -4.22 -2.98 0.22
N VAL A 38 -4.92 -4.12 0.15
CA VAL A 38 -6.37 -4.19 0.32
C VAL A 38 -6.67 -5.01 1.57
N SER A 39 -7.72 -4.67 2.29
CA SER A 39 -8.22 -5.41 3.44
C SER A 39 -9.74 -5.62 3.34
N LYS A 40 -10.21 -6.73 3.94
CA LYS A 40 -11.63 -6.97 4.21
C LYS A 40 -12.01 -6.75 5.67
N LYS A 41 -11.04 -6.37 6.51
CA LYS A 41 -11.29 -6.09 7.93
C LYS A 41 -12.03 -4.76 8.07
N PRO A 42 -12.80 -4.57 9.16
CA PRO A 42 -13.43 -3.28 9.44
C PRO A 42 -12.40 -2.14 9.49
N ALA A 43 -12.78 -0.94 9.05
CA ALA A 43 -11.85 0.19 8.92
C ALA A 43 -11.18 0.58 10.24
N THR A 44 -11.92 0.48 11.35
CA THR A 44 -11.38 0.72 12.70
C THR A 44 -10.29 -0.28 13.07
N VAL A 45 -10.49 -1.56 12.72
CA VAL A 45 -9.50 -2.63 12.97
C VAL A 45 -8.25 -2.41 12.13
N VAL A 46 -8.41 -2.09 10.84
CA VAL A 46 -7.27 -1.77 9.96
C VAL A 46 -6.46 -0.61 10.53
N LEU A 47 -7.12 0.48 10.90
CA LEU A 47 -6.47 1.67 11.43
C LEU A 47 -5.75 1.40 12.77
N SER A 48 -6.39 0.66 13.70
CA SER A 48 -5.76 0.31 14.98
C SER A 48 -4.58 -0.66 14.82
N SER A 49 -4.69 -1.65 13.93
CA SER A 49 -3.59 -2.58 13.65
C SER A 49 -2.39 -1.84 13.06
N MET A 50 -2.64 -0.92 12.12
CA MET A 50 -1.61 -0.06 11.55
C MET A 50 -0.93 0.81 12.62
N GLU A 51 -1.70 1.39 13.54
CA GLU A 51 -1.15 2.20 14.63
C GLU A 51 -0.26 1.39 15.56
N VAL A 52 -0.75 0.24 16.04
CA VAL A 52 -0.01 -0.64 16.96
C VAL A 52 1.30 -1.11 16.31
N VAL A 53 1.28 -1.49 15.04
CA VAL A 53 2.49 -1.91 14.31
C VAL A 53 3.46 -0.74 14.13
N ALA A 54 2.98 0.46 13.77
CA ALA A 54 3.86 1.62 13.62
C ALA A 54 4.53 1.99 14.94
N GLN A 55 3.79 1.96 16.05
CA GLN A 55 4.32 2.25 17.39
C GLN A 55 5.30 1.18 17.86
N SER A 56 5.03 -0.11 17.62
CA SER A 56 5.95 -1.20 17.98
C SER A 56 7.26 -1.16 17.19
N MET A 57 7.22 -0.60 15.97
CA MET A 57 8.40 -0.30 15.17
C MET A 57 9.16 0.95 15.63
N GLY A 58 8.72 1.62 16.71
CA GLY A 58 9.39 2.78 17.28
C GLY A 58 9.06 4.11 16.60
N PHE A 59 7.91 4.21 15.90
CA PHE A 59 7.47 5.45 15.29
C PHE A 59 6.40 6.16 16.11
N LYS A 60 6.34 7.48 15.98
CA LYS A 60 5.22 8.28 16.50
C LYS A 60 4.08 8.28 15.48
N THR A 61 2.86 8.11 15.96
CA THR A 61 1.64 8.15 15.13
C THR A 61 0.79 9.37 15.43
N HIS A 62 0.14 9.91 14.42
CA HIS A 62 -0.92 10.89 14.55
C HIS A 62 -2.06 10.57 13.58
N ILE A 63 -3.27 10.36 14.10
CA ILE A 63 -4.42 9.91 13.31
C ILE A 63 -5.48 11.02 13.25
N ARG A 64 -6.01 11.25 12.06
CA ARG A 64 -7.18 12.10 11.83
C ARG A 64 -7.93 11.61 10.60
N ASN A 65 -9.26 11.42 10.71
CA ASN A 65 -10.12 11.06 9.58
C ASN A 65 -9.61 9.87 8.74
N PHE A 66 -9.24 8.74 9.37
CA PHE A 66 -8.68 7.56 8.68
C PHE A 66 -7.38 7.80 7.89
N LYS A 67 -6.71 8.92 8.18
CA LYS A 67 -5.37 9.25 7.73
C LYS A 67 -4.43 9.22 8.92
N MET A 68 -3.39 8.41 8.84
CA MET A 68 -2.35 8.27 9.84
C MET A 68 -1.05 8.85 9.30
N ARG A 69 -0.44 9.76 10.07
CA ARG A 69 0.93 10.20 9.86
C ARG A 69 1.84 9.42 10.79
N VAL A 70 2.91 8.86 10.23
CA VAL A 70 3.97 8.14 10.93
C VAL A 70 5.25 8.94 10.81
N GLU A 71 5.92 9.18 11.94
CA GLU A 71 7.14 9.98 12.02
C GLU A 71 8.22 9.23 12.79
N GLY A 72 9.43 9.23 12.25
CA GLY A 72 10.60 8.66 12.92
C GLY A 72 10.94 9.43 14.19
N LEU A 73 11.27 8.69 15.26
CA LEU A 73 11.80 9.28 16.49
C LEU A 73 13.28 9.62 16.29
N SER A 74 13.60 10.75 15.68
CA SER A 74 14.98 11.24 15.56
C SER A 74 15.26 12.28 16.64
N ALA A 75 16.13 11.92 17.59
CA ALA A 75 16.78 12.86 18.51
C ALA A 75 18.11 13.41 17.93
N ASP A 76 18.59 12.85 16.81
CA ASP A 76 19.87 13.24 16.20
C ASP A 76 19.75 13.45 14.68
N LYS A 77 20.49 14.45 14.20
CA LYS A 77 20.33 15.13 12.90
C LYS A 77 20.78 14.25 11.72
N ALA A 78 19.89 13.43 11.18
CA ALA A 78 20.16 12.79 9.87
C ALA A 78 18.93 12.50 8.97
N GLY A 79 17.72 12.98 9.32
CA GLY A 79 16.61 13.00 8.36
C GLY A 79 15.22 12.98 9.00
N HIS A 80 14.34 13.86 8.53
CA HIS A 80 12.91 13.79 8.85
C HIS A 80 12.27 12.67 8.02
N PHE A 81 12.21 11.45 8.55
CA PHE A 81 11.43 10.37 7.96
C PHE A 81 9.94 10.54 8.30
N SER A 82 9.08 10.65 7.29
CA SER A 82 7.63 10.77 7.48
C SER A 82 6.85 10.03 6.40
N VAL A 83 5.85 9.27 6.83
CA VAL A 83 4.95 8.49 5.98
C VAL A 83 3.51 8.86 6.27
N ILE A 84 2.70 8.93 5.23
CA ILE A 84 1.25 9.09 5.31
C ILE A 84 0.62 7.77 4.90
N LEU A 85 -0.32 7.29 5.71
CA LEU A 85 -1.15 6.14 5.40
C LEU A 85 -2.59 6.60 5.40
N GLU A 86 -3.35 6.26 4.36
CA GLU A 86 -4.73 6.69 4.23
C GLU A 86 -5.61 5.50 3.84
N VAL A 87 -6.71 5.34 4.58
CA VAL A 87 -7.67 4.25 4.38
C VAL A 87 -8.84 4.78 3.56
N PHE A 88 -9.17 4.05 2.50
CA PHE A 88 -10.27 4.35 1.59
C PHE A 88 -11.20 3.16 1.46
N GLU A 89 -12.50 3.41 1.35
CA GLU A 89 -13.47 2.40 0.94
C GLU A 89 -13.52 2.34 -0.59
N ILE A 90 -13.25 1.16 -1.17
CA ILE A 90 -13.23 0.97 -2.63
C ILE A 90 -14.37 0.07 -3.13
N ALA A 91 -15.01 -0.64 -2.21
CA ALA A 91 -16.23 -1.41 -2.39
C ALA A 91 -16.82 -1.73 -1.00
N PRO A 92 -18.09 -2.18 -0.87
CA PRO A 92 -18.75 -2.37 0.41
C PRO A 92 -18.02 -3.27 1.44
N THR A 93 -17.11 -4.13 0.99
CA THR A 93 -16.33 -5.04 1.85
C THR A 93 -14.82 -4.89 1.68
N PHE A 94 -14.37 -3.94 0.86
CA PHE A 94 -12.96 -3.78 0.54
C PHE A 94 -12.51 -2.37 0.89
N LEU A 95 -11.46 -2.33 1.70
CA LEU A 95 -10.71 -1.14 2.02
C LEU A 95 -9.37 -1.18 1.31
N MET A 96 -8.94 -0.04 0.81
CA MET A 96 -7.61 0.17 0.27
C MET A 96 -6.82 1.01 1.28
N VAL A 97 -5.61 0.59 1.58
CA VAL A 97 -4.66 1.40 2.34
C VAL A 97 -3.58 1.88 1.39
N ASP A 98 -3.50 3.18 1.19
CA ASP A 98 -2.45 3.82 0.41
C ASP A 98 -1.33 4.32 1.34
N ILE A 99 -0.09 3.95 1.06
CA ILE A 99 1.08 4.32 1.87
C ILE A 99 1.99 5.20 1.02
N GLN A 100 2.21 6.43 1.46
CA GLN A 100 2.95 7.45 0.72
C GLN A 100 4.09 8.00 1.56
N ARG A 101 5.28 8.11 0.95
CA ARG A 101 6.41 8.84 1.54
C ARG A 101 6.11 10.34 1.51
N ALA A 102 6.08 10.97 2.68
CA ALA A 102 5.95 12.42 2.80
C ALA A 102 7.31 13.12 2.90
N ALA A 103 8.28 12.49 3.57
CA ALA A 103 9.66 12.97 3.69
C ALA A 103 10.61 11.80 3.97
N GLY A 104 11.91 11.99 3.71
CA GLY A 104 12.96 11.00 3.94
C GLY A 104 13.43 10.27 2.69
N ASP A 105 14.38 9.37 2.87
CA ASP A 105 15.01 8.63 1.77
C ASP A 105 14.09 7.54 1.18
N ALA A 106 14.26 7.25 -0.12
CA ALA A 106 13.43 6.28 -0.83
C ALA A 106 13.72 4.84 -0.38
N ALA A 107 14.98 4.51 -0.10
CA ALA A 107 15.37 3.17 0.36
C ALA A 107 14.90 2.95 1.80
N GLU A 108 14.99 3.98 2.64
CA GLU A 108 14.44 3.95 4.00
C GLU A 108 12.92 3.71 3.98
N PHE A 109 12.19 4.43 3.11
CA PHE A 109 10.76 4.23 2.93
C PHE A 109 10.42 2.82 2.46
N LEU A 110 11.16 2.27 1.50
CA LEU A 110 10.92 0.92 1.02
C LEU A 110 11.18 -0.14 2.11
N LYS A 111 12.21 0.07 2.94
CA LYS A 111 12.49 -0.78 4.11
C LYS A 111 11.35 -0.71 5.12
N PHE A 112 10.87 0.50 5.43
CA PHE A 112 9.70 0.70 6.28
C PHE A 112 8.48 -0.03 5.73
N TYR A 113 8.11 0.20 4.47
CA TYR A 113 6.94 -0.41 3.83
C TYR A 113 6.97 -1.93 3.91
N LYS A 114 8.10 -2.56 3.56
CA LYS A 114 8.26 -4.02 3.61
C LYS A 114 8.08 -4.56 5.02
N ASN A 115 8.73 -3.96 6.01
CA ASN A 115 8.62 -4.38 7.41
C ASN A 115 7.21 -4.12 7.98
N PHE A 116 6.62 -3.00 7.64
CA PHE A 116 5.26 -2.64 8.07
C PHE A 116 4.23 -3.62 7.54
N CYS A 117 4.25 -3.93 6.24
CA CYS A 117 3.34 -4.89 5.64
C CYS A 117 3.56 -6.33 6.13
N SER A 118 4.80 -6.76 6.42
CA SER A 118 5.02 -8.10 6.98
C SER A 118 4.41 -8.26 8.38
N ASN A 119 4.36 -7.18 9.17
CA ASN A 119 3.70 -7.19 10.49
C ASN A 119 2.17 -7.01 10.42
N LEU A 120 1.60 -6.85 9.22
CA LEU A 120 0.16 -6.67 8.98
C LEU A 120 -0.42 -7.79 8.09
N GLU A 121 0.28 -8.91 7.95
CA GLU A 121 -0.12 -9.98 7.03
C GLU A 121 -1.53 -10.54 7.33
N ASP A 122 -1.95 -10.50 8.59
CA ASP A 122 -3.25 -10.99 9.07
C ASP A 122 -4.45 -10.12 8.63
N ILE A 123 -4.20 -8.85 8.30
CA ILE A 123 -5.22 -7.92 7.81
C ILE A 123 -5.14 -7.70 6.29
N ILE A 124 -4.02 -8.07 5.65
CA ILE A 124 -3.84 -7.93 4.20
C ILE A 124 -4.63 -9.03 3.49
N TRP A 125 -5.59 -8.62 2.67
CA TRP A 125 -6.34 -9.54 1.83
C TRP A 125 -5.48 -9.99 0.64
N LYS A 126 -5.40 -11.31 0.46
CA LYS A 126 -4.79 -11.96 -0.70
C LYS A 126 -5.90 -12.68 -1.46
N PRO A 127 -6.00 -12.53 -2.80
CA PRO A 127 -6.93 -13.33 -3.58
C PRO A 127 -6.59 -14.82 -3.42
N SER A 128 -7.62 -15.67 -3.35
CA SER A 128 -7.42 -17.11 -3.39
C SER A 128 -6.75 -17.46 -4.71
N THR A 129 -5.53 -17.98 -4.67
CA THR A 129 -4.87 -18.55 -5.84
C THR A 129 -5.62 -19.81 -6.23
N GLU A 130 -6.70 -19.70 -7.00
CA GLU A 130 -7.19 -20.85 -7.72
C GLU A 130 -6.11 -21.26 -8.71
N SER A 131 -5.53 -22.44 -8.46
CA SER A 131 -4.62 -23.09 -9.40
C SER A 131 -5.32 -23.30 -10.74
N SER A 132 -5.19 -22.33 -11.63
CA SER A 132 -5.55 -22.46 -13.03
C SER A 132 -4.58 -23.45 -13.67
N LYS A 133 -4.83 -24.75 -13.47
CA LYS A 133 -4.25 -25.80 -14.32
C LYS A 133 -4.86 -25.62 -15.71
N SER A 134 -4.21 -24.82 -16.55
CA SER A 134 -4.52 -24.73 -17.97
C SER A 134 -4.32 -26.11 -18.60
N ARG A 135 -5.40 -26.86 -18.76
CA ARG A 135 -5.43 -28.11 -19.51
C ARG A 135 -5.33 -27.76 -21.00
N MET A 136 -4.11 -27.54 -21.50
CA MET A 136 -3.86 -27.48 -22.94
C MET A 136 -4.10 -28.88 -23.53
N THR A 137 -5.27 -29.11 -24.12
CA THR A 137 -5.50 -30.23 -25.02
C THR A 137 -4.76 -29.96 -26.33
N LYS A 138 -3.61 -30.61 -26.53
CA LYS A 138 -2.95 -30.63 -27.84
C LYS A 138 -3.85 -31.39 -28.82
N SER A 139 -4.56 -30.65 -29.68
CA SER A 139 -5.14 -31.20 -30.90
C SER A 139 -4.01 -31.71 -31.80
N LYS A 140 -3.90 -33.03 -31.98
CA LYS A 140 -3.05 -33.63 -33.01
C LYS A 140 -3.71 -33.39 -34.36
N SER A 141 -3.21 -32.41 -35.11
CA SER A 141 -3.55 -32.27 -36.53
C SER A 141 -2.84 -33.39 -37.31
N LYS A 142 -3.61 -34.37 -37.78
CA LYS A 142 -3.17 -35.45 -38.66
C LYS A 142 -3.16 -34.90 -40.09
N ARG A 143 -1.99 -34.52 -40.60
CA ARG A 143 -1.81 -34.23 -42.03
C ARG A 143 -2.07 -35.52 -42.83
N ARG A 144 -3.01 -35.44 -43.77
CA ARG A 144 -3.13 -36.34 -44.93
C ARG A 144 -2.34 -35.72 -46.07
#